data_AF-A0A1C5SAA9-F1
#
_entry.id   AF-A0A1C5SAA9-F1
#
_cell.length_a   1.000
_cell.length_b   1.000
_cell.length_c   1.000
_cell.angle_alpha   90.00
_cell.angle_beta   90.00
_cell.angle_gamma   90.00
#
_symmetry.space_group_name_H-M   'P 1'
#
loop_
_entity.id
_entity.type
_entity.pdbx_description
1 polymer ?
#
loop_
_entity_poly.entity_id
_entity_poly.type
_entity_poly.pdbx_seq_one_letter_code
_entity_poly.pdbx_strand_id
1 'polypeptide(L)'
;MKQNKEDFLTGVGAVDAEHVVLLDLTDQVGALLADENMLFKCADIRQLLKRLEDYTTMHFTHEEQLMEKMGYGGIEEQKKQHRMFVQKLEEFTDRVSKLSLGTQDAMIQDLFEYLQQWLQDHIKVEDMKYARFAMEKTKGDC
;
A
#
# COMPACT_ATOMS: atom_id res chain seq x y z
N MET A 1 -12.59 0.40 10.96
CA MET A 1 -11.71 0.82 12.07
C MET A 1 -10.69 1.80 11.52
N LYS A 2 -10.42 2.90 12.22
CA LYS A 2 -9.38 3.85 11.80
C LYS A 2 -8.02 3.25 12.17
N GLN A 3 -7.15 3.05 11.19
CA GLN A 3 -5.81 2.49 11.43
C GLN A 3 -4.94 3.54 12.11
N ASN A 4 -4.21 3.17 13.17
CA ASN A 4 -3.25 4.08 13.80
C ASN A 4 -1.96 4.07 12.98
N LYS A 5 -1.53 5.24 12.49
CA LYS A 5 -0.34 5.36 11.64
C LYS A 5 0.94 4.89 12.35
N GLU A 6 0.98 5.02 13.66
CA GLU A 6 2.13 4.58 14.49
C GLU A 6 2.39 3.08 14.38
N ASP A 7 1.35 2.27 14.11
CA ASP A 7 1.50 0.82 14.01
C ASP A 7 2.22 0.38 12.73
N PHE A 8 2.44 1.30 11.77
CA PHE A 8 3.05 1.05 10.47
C PHE A 8 4.47 1.64 10.38
N LEU A 9 4.99 2.13 11.50
CA LEU A 9 6.35 2.65 11.60
C LEU A 9 7.31 1.48 11.78
N THR A 10 8.23 1.35 10.83
CA THR A 10 9.34 0.41 10.82
C THR A 10 10.53 0.92 11.64
N GLY A 11 10.59 2.23 11.89
CA GLY A 11 11.74 2.91 12.48
C GLY A 11 12.81 3.29 11.45
N VAL A 12 12.62 2.95 10.17
CA VAL A 12 13.41 3.44 9.05
C VAL A 12 12.73 4.70 8.53
N GLY A 13 13.22 5.88 8.94
CA GLY A 13 12.48 7.14 8.77
C GLY A 13 12.06 7.49 7.33
N ALA A 14 12.81 7.05 6.30
CA ALA A 14 12.42 7.25 4.91
C ALA A 14 11.23 6.36 4.50
N VAL A 15 11.23 5.10 4.91
CA VAL A 15 10.14 4.13 4.68
C VAL A 15 8.88 4.55 5.46
N ASP A 16 9.05 4.98 6.70
CA ASP A 16 7.95 5.43 7.55
C ASP A 16 7.19 6.61 6.93
N ALA A 17 7.91 7.55 6.32
CA ALA A 17 7.29 8.67 5.61
C ALA A 17 6.47 8.20 4.40
N GLU A 18 6.89 7.12 3.72
CA GLU A 18 6.18 6.54 2.59
C GLU A 18 4.92 5.77 3.03
N HIS A 19 5.01 5.00 4.12
CA HIS A 19 3.86 4.32 4.71
C HIS A 19 2.75 5.29 5.11
N VAL A 20 3.11 6.46 5.65
CA VAL A 20 2.11 7.51 5.99
C VAL A 20 1.31 7.94 4.76
N VAL A 21 1.94 8.05 3.59
CA VAL A 21 1.25 8.43 2.36
C VAL A 21 0.37 7.30 1.84
N LEU A 22 0.80 6.04 1.95
CA LEU A 22 -0.04 4.87 1.61
C LEU A 22 -1.31 4.81 2.48
N LEU A 23 -1.16 5.08 3.77
CA LEU A 23 -2.28 5.17 4.70
C LEU A 23 -3.20 6.35 4.33
N ASP A 24 -2.66 7.51 3.95
CA ASP A 24 -3.46 8.65 3.50
C ASP A 24 -4.22 8.36 2.20
N LEU A 25 -3.63 7.60 1.27
CA LEU A 25 -4.32 7.16 0.05
C LEU A 25 -5.45 6.16 0.40
N THR A 26 -5.22 5.26 1.34
CA THR A 26 -6.23 4.31 1.83
C THR A 26 -7.38 5.04 2.53
N ASP A 27 -7.07 6.05 3.35
CA ASP A 27 -8.07 6.91 3.99
C ASP A 27 -8.92 7.68 2.96
N GLN A 28 -8.32 8.12 1.84
CA GLN A 28 -9.07 8.75 0.74
C GLN A 28 -10.04 7.78 0.06
N VAL A 29 -9.68 6.50 -0.10
CA VAL A 29 -10.60 5.47 -0.59
C VAL A 29 -11.76 5.29 0.39
N GLY A 30 -11.48 5.22 1.69
CA GLY A 30 -12.51 5.12 2.73
C GLY A 30 -13.42 6.35 2.78
N ALA A 31 -12.88 7.55 2.56
CA ALA A 31 -13.66 8.78 2.48
C ALA A 31 -14.58 8.81 1.24
N LEU A 32 -14.10 8.34 0.08
CA LEU A 32 -14.90 8.21 -1.13
C LEU A 32 -16.07 7.22 -0.92
N LEU A 33 -15.84 6.12 -0.18
CA LEU A 33 -16.90 5.19 0.19
C LEU A 33 -17.96 5.87 1.07
N ALA A 34 -17.53 6.64 2.06
CA ALA A 34 -18.41 7.30 3.04
C ALA A 34 -19.18 8.51 2.48
N ASP A 35 -18.82 9.03 1.30
CA ASP A 35 -19.54 10.13 0.68
C ASP A 35 -20.84 9.65 0.02
N GLU A 36 -21.93 9.68 0.79
CA GLU A 36 -23.28 9.34 0.32
C GLU A 36 -23.88 10.40 -0.63
N ASN A 37 -23.32 11.62 -0.67
CA ASN A 37 -23.83 12.69 -1.53
C ASN A 37 -23.27 12.60 -2.96
N MET A 38 -22.18 11.85 -3.15
CA MET A 38 -21.53 11.69 -4.43
C MET A 38 -22.10 10.51 -5.22
N LEU A 39 -23.01 10.79 -6.16
CA LEU A 39 -23.67 9.76 -6.96
C LEU A 39 -22.75 9.08 -7.99
N PHE A 40 -21.77 9.80 -8.55
CA PHE A 40 -20.90 9.30 -9.61
C PHE A 40 -19.45 9.29 -9.14
N LYS A 41 -18.93 8.11 -8.76
CA LYS A 41 -17.59 7.95 -8.17
C LYS A 41 -16.56 7.32 -9.12
N CYS A 42 -16.97 6.83 -10.29
CA CYS A 42 -16.06 6.12 -11.21
C CYS A 42 -14.81 6.89 -11.64
N ALA A 43 -14.87 8.21 -11.78
CA ALA A 43 -13.70 9.02 -12.14
C ALA A 43 -12.70 9.07 -10.97
N ASP A 44 -13.19 9.29 -9.76
CA ASP A 44 -12.42 9.34 -8.52
C ASP A 44 -11.81 7.99 -8.18
N ILE A 45 -12.54 6.90 -8.40
CA ILE A 45 -12.02 5.53 -8.28
C ILE A 45 -10.81 5.34 -9.19
N ARG A 46 -10.91 5.71 -10.48
CA ARG A 46 -9.78 5.62 -11.43
C ARG A 46 -8.59 6.46 -10.98
N GLN A 47 -8.86 7.68 -10.51
CA GLN A 47 -7.80 8.57 -10.06
C GLN A 47 -7.08 8.03 -8.82
N LEU A 48 -7.82 7.50 -7.84
CA LEU A 48 -7.24 6.89 -6.64
C LEU A 48 -6.44 5.63 -6.97
N LEU A 49 -6.97 4.75 -7.81
CA LEU A 49 -6.23 3.57 -8.26
C LEU A 49 -4.94 3.94 -8.97
N LYS A 50 -4.98 4.95 -9.85
CA LYS A 50 -3.76 5.39 -10.54
C LYS A 50 -2.71 5.94 -9.57
N ARG A 51 -3.15 6.74 -8.59
CA ARG A 51 -2.25 7.26 -7.54
C ARG A 51 -1.69 6.15 -6.66
N LEU A 52 -2.49 5.15 -6.32
CA LEU A 52 -2.04 3.97 -5.57
C LEU A 52 -1.00 3.19 -6.37
N GLU A 53 -1.26 2.89 -7.64
CA GLU A 53 -0.32 2.18 -8.51
C GLU A 53 1.02 2.93 -8.64
N ASP A 54 0.98 4.24 -8.94
CA ASP A 54 2.17 5.07 -9.09
C ASP A 54 2.99 5.13 -7.80
N TYR A 55 2.30 5.37 -6.68
CA TYR A 55 2.97 5.54 -5.39
C TYR A 55 3.54 4.23 -4.86
N THR A 56 2.80 3.12 -4.99
CA THR A 56 3.25 1.79 -4.53
C THR A 56 4.40 1.28 -5.37
N THR A 57 4.39 1.51 -6.69
CA THR A 57 5.55 1.19 -7.55
C THR A 57 6.81 1.95 -7.12
N MET A 58 6.69 3.25 -6.82
CA MET A 58 7.79 4.07 -6.36
C MET A 58 8.33 3.58 -4.99
N HIS A 59 7.43 3.38 -4.03
CA HIS A 59 7.75 2.90 -2.69
C HIS A 59 8.43 1.52 -2.72
N PHE A 60 7.84 0.54 -3.40
CA PHE A 60 8.42 -0.80 -3.53
C PHE A 60 9.79 -0.77 -4.21
N THR A 61 9.98 0.06 -5.23
CA THR A 61 11.29 0.24 -5.86
C THR A 61 12.32 0.76 -4.87
N HIS A 62 11.95 1.70 -4.00
CA HIS A 62 12.83 2.23 -2.98
C HIS A 62 13.20 1.18 -1.93
N GLU A 63 12.23 0.42 -1.40
CA GLU A 63 12.48 -0.67 -0.46
C GLU A 63 13.37 -1.76 -1.06
N GLU A 64 13.10 -2.14 -2.31
CA GLU A 64 13.89 -3.13 -3.04
C GLU A 64 15.34 -2.69 -3.18
N GLN A 65 15.58 -1.44 -3.56
CA GLN A 65 16.94 -0.88 -3.60
C GLN A 65 17.61 -0.84 -2.23
N LEU A 66 16.86 -0.55 -1.17
CA LEU A 66 17.37 -0.56 0.20
C LEU A 66 17.79 -2.00 0.58
N MET A 67 16.93 -2.98 0.33
CA MET A 67 17.18 -4.41 0.58
C MET A 67 18.37 -4.94 -0.20
N GLU A 68 18.52 -4.58 -1.47
CA GLU A 68 19.68 -4.94 -2.30
C GLU A 68 20.98 -4.38 -1.73
N LYS A 69 20.98 -3.08 -1.36
CA LYS A 69 22.18 -2.41 -0.82
C LYS A 69 22.67 -3.03 0.48
N MET A 70 21.74 -3.47 1.34
CA MET A 70 22.12 -4.11 2.60
C MET A 70 22.37 -5.61 2.49
N GLY A 71 22.08 -6.22 1.34
CA GLY A 71 22.23 -7.66 1.12
C GLY A 71 21.19 -8.49 1.89
N TYR A 72 19.96 -7.99 1.99
CA TYR A 72 18.88 -8.68 2.69
C TYR A 72 18.46 -9.96 1.95
N GLY A 73 18.62 -11.12 2.58
CA GLY A 73 18.37 -12.42 1.96
C GLY A 73 16.90 -12.73 1.63
N GLY A 74 15.95 -11.98 2.20
CA GLY A 74 14.51 -12.17 1.98
C GLY A 74 13.93 -11.40 0.80
N ILE A 75 14.76 -10.70 0.01
CA ILE A 75 14.31 -9.77 -1.02
C ILE A 75 13.40 -10.38 -2.08
N GLU A 76 13.63 -11.62 -2.50
CA GLU A 76 12.84 -12.25 -3.57
C GLU A 76 11.39 -12.50 -3.15
N GLU A 77 11.14 -12.83 -1.88
CA GLU A 77 9.77 -12.97 -1.38
C GLU A 77 9.10 -11.60 -1.27
N GLN A 78 9.82 -10.56 -0.83
CA GLN A 78 9.31 -9.19 -0.78
C GLN A 78 8.86 -8.71 -2.16
N LYS A 79 9.74 -8.84 -3.16
CA LYS A 79 9.46 -8.50 -4.58
C LYS A 79 8.25 -9.25 -5.12
N LYS A 80 8.04 -10.49 -4.71
CA LYS A 80 6.87 -11.28 -5.12
C LYS A 80 5.59 -10.72 -4.53
N GLN A 81 5.56 -10.38 -3.23
CA GLN A 81 4.40 -9.75 -2.60
C GLN A 81 4.09 -8.38 -3.25
N HIS A 82 5.11 -7.58 -3.56
CA HIS A 82 4.97 -6.30 -4.27
C HIS A 82 4.32 -6.46 -5.64
N ARG A 83 4.81 -7.40 -6.45
CA ARG A 83 4.22 -7.70 -7.77
C ARG A 83 2.76 -8.15 -7.66
N MET A 84 2.45 -9.00 -6.68
CA MET A 84 1.08 -9.46 -6.46
C MET A 84 0.15 -8.31 -6.07
N PHE A 85 0.64 -7.35 -5.27
CA PHE A 85 -0.12 -6.16 -4.91
C PHE A 85 -0.42 -5.27 -6.11
N VAL A 86 0.59 -4.96 -6.93
CA VAL A 86 0.42 -4.14 -8.14
C VAL A 86 -0.56 -4.81 -9.10
N GLN A 87 -0.40 -6.11 -9.35
CA GLN A 87 -1.35 -6.88 -10.17
C GLN A 87 -2.79 -6.79 -9.63
N LYS A 88 -2.96 -6.79 -8.30
CA LYS A 88 -4.29 -6.66 -7.70
C LYS A 88 -4.90 -5.28 -7.94
N LEU A 89 -4.10 -4.21 -7.92
CA LEU A 89 -4.56 -2.87 -8.29
C LEU A 89 -4.95 -2.76 -9.77
N GLU A 90 -4.22 -3.44 -10.66
CA GLU A 90 -4.58 -3.55 -12.08
C GLU A 90 -5.95 -4.25 -12.25
N GLU A 91 -6.19 -5.36 -11.53
CA GLU A 91 -7.49 -6.04 -11.52
C GLU A 91 -8.63 -5.11 -11.07
N PHE A 92 -8.40 -4.29 -10.04
CA PHE A 92 -9.38 -3.27 -9.62
C PHE A 92 -9.60 -2.22 -10.71
N THR A 93 -8.55 -1.78 -11.39
CA THR A 93 -8.61 -0.79 -12.48
C THR A 93 -9.45 -1.30 -13.65
N ASP A 94 -9.25 -2.55 -14.05
CA ASP A 94 -10.00 -3.18 -15.14
C ASP A 94 -11.50 -3.30 -14.82
N ARG A 95 -11.84 -3.52 -13.55
CA ARG A 95 -13.24 -3.58 -13.09
C ARG A 95 -13.96 -2.24 -13.23
N VAL A 96 -13.24 -1.10 -13.20
CA VAL A 96 -13.89 0.23 -13.20
C VAL A 96 -14.72 0.48 -14.45
N SER A 97 -14.28 -0.04 -15.59
CA SER A 97 -15.01 0.09 -16.88
C SER A 97 -16.38 -0.59 -16.89
N LYS A 98 -16.62 -1.54 -15.96
CA LYS A 98 -17.83 -2.35 -15.86
C LYS A 98 -18.77 -1.87 -14.75
N LEU A 99 -18.43 -0.79 -14.06
CA LEU A 99 -19.23 -0.29 -12.93
C LEU A 99 -20.49 0.43 -13.39
N SER A 100 -21.54 0.25 -12.59
CA SER A 100 -22.82 0.95 -12.68
C SER A 100 -23.05 1.70 -11.37
N LEU A 101 -24.00 2.64 -11.31
CA LEU A 101 -24.32 3.37 -10.07
C LEU A 101 -24.56 2.44 -8.86
N GLY A 102 -25.22 1.30 -9.06
CA GLY A 102 -25.50 0.35 -7.97
C GLY A 102 -24.33 -0.55 -7.57
N THR A 103 -23.18 -0.47 -8.24
CA THR A 103 -22.02 -1.35 -7.97
C THR A 103 -20.73 -0.61 -7.61
N GLN A 104 -20.72 0.73 -7.65
CA GLN A 104 -19.51 1.53 -7.41
C GLN A 104 -19.08 1.43 -5.94
N ASP A 105 -20.02 1.59 -5.00
CA ASP A 105 -19.71 1.54 -3.56
C ASP A 105 -19.21 0.16 -3.14
N ALA A 106 -19.80 -0.92 -3.64
CA ALA A 106 -19.30 -2.27 -3.38
C ALA A 106 -17.86 -2.47 -3.88
N MET A 107 -17.52 -1.91 -5.05
CA MET A 107 -16.15 -1.97 -5.56
C MET A 107 -15.17 -1.13 -4.71
N ILE A 108 -15.58 0.06 -4.27
CA ILE A 108 -14.77 0.90 -3.37
C ILE A 108 -14.56 0.19 -2.04
N GLN A 109 -15.59 -0.46 -1.51
CA GLN A 109 -15.50 -1.26 -0.29
C GLN A 109 -14.51 -2.42 -0.45
N ASP A 110 -14.61 -3.22 -1.52
CA ASP A 110 -13.66 -4.30 -1.81
C ASP A 110 -12.21 -3.76 -1.87
N LEU A 111 -12.00 -2.62 -2.53
CA LEU A 111 -10.69 -1.99 -2.64
C LEU A 111 -10.18 -1.55 -1.27
N PHE A 112 -11.02 -0.90 -0.47
CA PHE A 112 -10.66 -0.42 0.86
C PHE A 112 -10.30 -1.58 1.79
N GLU A 113 -11.10 -2.64 1.83
CA GLU A 113 -10.83 -3.84 2.63
C GLU A 113 -9.54 -4.53 2.18
N TYR A 114 -9.30 -4.63 0.88
CA TYR A 114 -8.06 -5.17 0.34
C TYR A 114 -6.83 -4.36 0.78
N LEU A 115 -6.87 -3.04 0.62
CA LEU A 115 -5.77 -2.15 1.04
C LEU A 115 -5.52 -2.27 2.55
N GLN A 116 -6.57 -2.25 3.36
CA GLN A 116 -6.45 -2.35 4.80
C GLN A 116 -5.80 -3.66 5.24
N GLN A 117 -6.22 -4.78 4.65
CA GLN A 117 -5.69 -6.09 4.97
C GLN A 117 -4.24 -6.22 4.50
N TRP A 118 -3.97 -5.84 3.25
CA TRP A 118 -2.63 -5.97 2.69
C TRP A 118 -1.61 -5.10 3.42
N LEU A 119 -1.93 -3.83 3.71
CA LEU A 119 -1.03 -2.96 4.46
C LEU A 119 -0.75 -3.51 5.87
N GLN A 120 -1.75 -4.09 6.54
CA GLN A 120 -1.53 -4.70 7.85
C GLN A 120 -0.61 -5.92 7.77
N ASP A 121 -0.84 -6.81 6.82
CA ASP A 121 -0.06 -8.04 6.71
C ASP A 121 1.35 -7.76 6.19
N HIS A 122 1.50 -6.88 5.20
CA HIS A 122 2.78 -6.59 4.58
C HIS A 122 3.64 -5.67 5.45
N ILE A 123 3.16 -4.49 5.82
CA ILE A 123 3.98 -3.52 6.55
C ILE A 123 4.33 -4.01 7.96
N LYS A 124 3.34 -4.53 8.69
CA LYS A 124 3.58 -4.92 10.09
C LYS A 124 4.38 -6.21 10.23
N VAL A 125 4.44 -7.05 9.19
CA VAL A 125 5.09 -8.36 9.25
C VAL A 125 6.31 -8.41 8.36
N GLU A 126 6.16 -8.13 7.06
CA GLU A 126 7.23 -8.29 6.07
C GLU A 126 8.24 -7.14 6.14
N ASP A 127 7.78 -5.87 6.12
CA ASP A 127 8.71 -4.73 6.11
C ASP A 127 9.51 -4.64 7.42
N MET A 128 8.89 -5.04 8.54
CA MET A 128 9.57 -5.16 9.83
C MET A 128 10.76 -6.14 9.81
N LYS A 129 10.78 -7.14 8.92
CA LYS A 129 11.91 -8.10 8.85
C LYS A 129 13.16 -7.42 8.31
N TYR A 130 13.04 -6.69 7.20
CA TYR A 130 14.20 -6.00 6.64
C TYR A 130 14.58 -4.78 7.50
N ALA A 131 13.61 -4.11 8.14
CA ALA A 131 13.88 -2.98 9.03
C ALA A 131 14.73 -3.41 10.23
N ARG A 132 14.42 -4.56 10.85
CA ARG A 132 15.25 -5.15 11.92
C ARG A 132 16.65 -5.48 11.42
N PHE A 133 16.77 -6.10 10.26
CA PHE A 133 18.05 -6.40 9.64
C PHE A 133 18.89 -5.14 9.39
N ALA A 134 18.25 -4.06 8.91
CA ALA A 134 18.91 -2.76 8.72
C ALA A 134 19.44 -2.22 10.05
N MET A 135 18.65 -2.25 11.13
CA MET A 135 19.08 -1.79 12.46
C MET A 135 20.25 -2.60 13.05
N GLU A 136 20.28 -3.91 12.83
CA GLU A 136 21.37 -4.79 13.29
C GLU A 136 22.68 -4.50 12.55
N LYS A 137 22.62 -4.29 11.23
CA LYS A 137 23.75 -3.87 10.40
C LYS A 137 24.38 -2.57 10.89
N THR A 138 23.57 -1.55 11.18
CA THR A 138 24.08 -0.24 11.64
C THR A 138 24.76 -0.30 13.01
N LYS A 139 24.42 -1.28 13.85
CA LYS A 139 25.07 -1.48 15.17
C LYS A 139 26.37 -2.27 15.09
N GLY A 140 26.54 -3.12 14.06
CA GLY A 140 27.74 -3.93 13.87
C GLY A 140 28.92 -3.20 13.24
N ASP A 141 28.68 -2.02 12.66
CA ASP A 141 29.70 -1.17 12.01
C ASP A 141 30.29 -0.08 12.96
N CYS A 142 29.97 -0.14 14.26
CA CYS A 142 30.51 0.73 15.31
C CYS A 142 31.55 0.02 16.20
#